data_AF-A0A1C5DS17-F1
#
_entry.id   AF-A0A1C5DS17-F1
#
_cell.length_a   1.000
_cell.length_b   1.000
_cell.length_c   1.000
_cell.angle_alpha   90.00
_cell.angle_beta   90.00
_cell.angle_gamma   90.00
#
_symmetry.space_group_name_H-M   'P 1'
#
loop_
_entity.id
_entity.type
_entity.pdbx_description
1 polymer ?
#
loop_
_entity_poly.entity_id
_entity_poly.type
_entity_poly.pdbx_seq_one_letter_code
_entity_poly.pdbx_strand_id
1 'polypeptide(L)'
;MSVSVLTTVRRLSAATAVAAAVVGAAALPAAAAGHHSGRSHGVVYISNVRYDSTGRGARTNVALNQQWVALTNDSRRAVNLNGWSLSDAAGHTFTFHHYSLGARATVRVHTGVGRDTRSDLYQDRRSQVWDKSDTAKLRNDRGRLVDQISWNQHRATGHPRQGGGRR
;
A
#
# COMPACT_ATOMS: atom_id res chain seq x y z
N MET A 1 0.48 -31.05 78.56
CA MET A 1 1.17 -31.52 77.32
C MET A 1 2.37 -30.62 77.08
N SER A 2 3.41 -31.14 76.43
CA SER A 2 4.80 -30.66 76.65
C SER A 2 5.25 -29.52 75.72
N VAL A 3 6.39 -28.92 76.09
CA VAL A 3 6.91 -27.64 75.59
C VAL A 3 7.61 -27.77 74.22
N SER A 4 7.52 -26.71 73.40
CA SER A 4 8.26 -26.53 72.16
C SER A 4 9.78 -26.55 72.35
N VAL A 5 10.53 -27.06 71.37
CA VAL A 5 12.00 -26.98 71.30
C VAL A 5 12.41 -26.34 69.97
N LEU A 6 13.42 -25.47 69.99
CA LEU A 6 13.90 -24.67 68.85
C LEU A 6 15.43 -24.79 68.75
N THR A 7 15.99 -25.11 67.58
CA THR A 7 17.44 -25.35 67.41
C THR A 7 18.02 -24.83 66.09
N THR A 8 19.25 -24.27 66.15
CA THR A 8 20.02 -23.63 65.06
C THR A 8 21.53 -23.82 65.32
N VAL A 9 22.50 -23.58 64.42
CA VAL A 9 22.44 -22.97 63.07
C VAL A 9 22.53 -24.05 61.96
N ARG A 10 23.52 -24.28 61.08
CA ARG A 10 24.81 -23.64 60.70
C ARG A 10 25.09 -24.07 59.24
N ARG A 11 25.21 -23.15 58.27
CA ARG A 11 26.46 -22.77 57.56
C ARG A 11 27.45 -23.95 57.32
N LEU A 12 28.02 -24.17 56.12
CA LEU A 12 28.26 -23.28 54.96
C LEU A 12 28.64 -24.08 53.67
N SER A 13 28.73 -23.37 52.54
CA SER A 13 29.55 -23.68 51.34
C SER A 13 29.29 -24.92 50.48
N ALA A 14 28.72 -24.70 49.27
CA ALA A 14 29.20 -25.29 48.01
C ALA A 14 28.67 -24.45 46.82
N ALA A 15 29.54 -23.70 46.13
CA ALA A 15 29.16 -22.92 44.95
C ALA A 15 29.64 -23.62 43.67
N THR A 16 28.72 -24.21 42.91
CA THR A 16 28.98 -24.81 41.59
C THR A 16 28.41 -23.92 40.49
N ALA A 17 29.27 -23.09 39.90
CA ALA A 17 28.88 -22.24 38.77
C ALA A 17 28.79 -23.06 37.48
N VAL A 18 27.57 -23.39 37.05
CA VAL A 18 27.31 -23.91 35.70
C VAL A 18 27.17 -22.73 34.75
N ALA A 19 28.24 -22.39 34.04
CA ALA A 19 28.28 -21.30 33.06
C ALA A 19 27.53 -21.68 31.77
N ALA A 20 26.19 -21.71 31.83
CA ALA A 20 25.33 -21.88 30.67
C ALA A 20 25.34 -20.60 29.80
N ALA A 21 26.35 -20.49 28.94
CA ALA A 21 26.47 -19.43 27.94
C ALA A 21 25.40 -19.60 26.83
N VAL A 22 24.15 -19.26 27.15
CA VAL A 22 23.07 -19.19 26.17
C VAL A 22 23.41 -18.06 25.19
N VAL A 23 23.88 -18.43 24.00
CA VAL A 23 24.03 -17.51 22.88
C VAL A 23 22.62 -17.09 22.44
N GLY A 24 22.10 -16.06 23.09
CA GLY A 24 20.86 -15.41 22.72
C GLY A 24 21.01 -14.74 21.36
N ALA A 25 20.81 -15.53 20.30
CA ALA A 25 20.73 -15.04 18.94
C ALA A 25 19.56 -14.05 18.86
N ALA A 26 19.88 -12.76 18.96
CA ALA A 26 18.91 -11.68 18.87
C ALA A 26 18.32 -11.71 17.46
N ALA A 27 17.15 -12.35 17.33
CA ALA A 27 16.36 -12.33 16.13
C ALA A 27 15.89 -10.89 15.90
N LEU A 28 16.72 -10.12 15.17
CA LEU A 28 16.39 -8.79 14.70
C LEU A 28 14.99 -8.86 14.05
N PRO A 29 14.06 -7.96 14.39
CA PRO A 29 12.81 -7.88 13.67
C PRO A 29 13.14 -7.69 12.19
N ALA A 30 12.84 -8.71 11.38
CA ALA A 30 12.86 -8.62 9.93
C ALA A 30 11.69 -7.72 9.51
N ALA A 31 11.86 -6.42 9.76
CA ALA A 31 10.92 -5.38 9.42
C ALA A 31 10.91 -5.26 7.89
N ALA A 32 10.10 -6.13 7.27
CA ALA A 32 9.63 -5.98 5.90
C ALA A 32 8.67 -4.79 5.77
N ALA A 33 9.14 -3.62 6.24
CA ALA A 33 8.67 -2.32 5.83
C ALA A 33 9.11 -2.15 4.37
N GLY A 34 8.35 -2.76 3.45
CA GLY A 34 8.53 -2.54 2.02
C GLY A 34 8.44 -1.04 1.78
N HIS A 35 9.54 -0.42 1.34
CA HIS A 35 9.69 1.04 1.33
C HIS A 35 8.77 1.70 0.29
N HIS A 36 7.51 1.97 0.66
CA HIS A 36 6.63 2.87 -0.08
C HIS A 36 7.13 4.31 0.17
N SER A 37 7.79 4.86 -0.84
CA SER A 37 8.75 5.95 -0.67
C SER A 37 8.12 7.33 -0.43
N GLY A 38 8.39 7.92 0.74
CA GLY A 38 8.42 9.38 0.98
C GLY A 38 7.10 10.13 1.04
N ARG A 39 5.97 9.56 0.62
CA ARG A 39 4.64 10.21 0.63
C ARG A 39 3.76 9.69 1.77
N SER A 40 3.25 10.61 2.58
CA SER A 40 2.20 10.30 3.58
C SER A 40 0.88 10.04 2.86
N HIS A 41 0.20 8.94 3.20
CA HIS A 41 -1.07 8.53 2.61
C HIS A 41 -1.92 7.74 3.62
N GLY A 42 -3.22 7.60 3.33
CA GLY A 42 -4.12 6.75 4.12
C GLY A 42 -3.78 5.26 4.05
N VAL A 43 -4.48 4.47 4.87
CA VAL A 43 -4.39 2.99 4.89
C VAL A 43 -4.71 2.37 3.53
N VAL A 44 -5.68 2.95 2.82
CA VAL A 44 -5.94 2.67 1.40
C VAL A 44 -5.42 3.87 0.62
N TYR A 45 -4.58 3.61 -0.39
CA TYR A 45 -3.88 4.64 -1.14
C TYR A 45 -3.75 4.25 -2.62
N ILE A 46 -3.62 5.26 -3.47
CA ILE A 46 -3.33 5.12 -4.89
C ILE A 46 -1.86 4.71 -5.02
N SER A 47 -1.61 3.46 -5.40
CA SER A 47 -0.26 2.88 -5.42
C SER A 47 0.43 2.99 -6.78
N ASN A 48 -0.32 3.02 -7.88
CA ASN A 48 0.23 3.17 -9.24
C ASN A 48 -0.87 3.65 -10.22
N VAL A 49 -0.50 4.22 -11.37
CA VAL A 49 -1.41 4.66 -12.45
C VAL A 49 -0.80 4.35 -13.80
N ARG A 50 -1.62 3.86 -14.74
CA ARG A 50 -1.31 3.86 -16.17
C ARG A 50 -2.37 4.67 -16.90
N TYR A 51 -1.94 5.70 -17.60
CA TYR A 51 -2.78 6.65 -18.37
C TYR A 51 -2.46 6.61 -19.87
N ASP A 52 -1.68 5.61 -20.28
CA ASP A 52 -1.35 5.33 -21.68
C ASP A 52 -2.48 4.57 -22.38
N SER A 53 -2.93 5.15 -23.48
CA SER A 53 -3.71 4.49 -24.54
C SER A 53 -3.36 5.14 -25.88
N THR A 54 -2.08 5.39 -26.13
CA THR A 54 -1.63 6.27 -27.23
C THR A 54 -1.62 5.58 -28.60
N GLY A 55 -1.90 6.36 -29.66
CA GLY A 55 -1.81 5.89 -31.06
C GLY A 55 -3.16 5.53 -31.72
N ARG A 56 -3.06 4.88 -32.88
CA ARG A 56 -4.23 4.47 -33.70
C ARG A 56 -5.02 3.39 -32.95
N GLY A 57 -6.23 3.72 -32.52
CA GLY A 57 -7.08 2.82 -31.73
C GLY A 57 -7.21 3.18 -30.25
N ALA A 58 -6.74 4.36 -29.81
CA ALA A 58 -6.90 4.89 -28.44
C ALA A 58 -8.31 4.77 -27.84
N ARG A 59 -9.36 4.79 -28.68
CA ARG A 59 -10.78 4.69 -28.29
C ARG A 59 -11.33 3.25 -28.25
N THR A 60 -10.50 2.25 -28.55
CA THR A 60 -10.91 0.83 -28.48
C THR A 60 -10.98 0.37 -27.04
N ASN A 61 -11.85 -0.61 -26.75
CA ASN A 61 -12.00 -1.13 -25.38
C ASN A 61 -10.68 -1.71 -24.82
N VAL A 62 -9.85 -2.31 -25.68
CA VAL A 62 -8.53 -2.83 -25.31
C VAL A 62 -7.60 -1.69 -24.85
N ALA A 63 -7.58 -0.56 -25.56
CA ALA A 63 -6.78 0.60 -25.21
C ALA A 63 -7.31 1.32 -23.95
N LEU A 64 -8.63 1.43 -23.79
CA LEU A 64 -9.25 2.01 -22.59
C LEU A 64 -9.03 1.12 -21.35
N ASN A 65 -8.97 -0.20 -21.51
CA ASN A 65 -8.58 -1.12 -20.43
C ASN A 65 -7.05 -1.15 -20.17
N GLN A 66 -6.23 -0.53 -21.03
CA GLN A 66 -4.84 -0.26 -20.67
C GLN A 66 -4.75 0.90 -19.66
N GLN A 67 -5.63 1.91 -19.74
CA GLN A 67 -5.74 2.92 -18.69
C GLN A 67 -6.32 2.34 -17.39
N TRP A 68 -5.65 2.54 -16.27
CA TRP A 68 -6.15 2.20 -14.93
C TRP A 68 -5.47 2.98 -13.80
N VAL A 69 -6.15 3.06 -12.66
CA VAL A 69 -5.58 3.47 -11.36
C VAL A 69 -5.58 2.26 -10.42
N ALA A 70 -4.46 2.02 -9.73
CA ALA A 70 -4.33 0.95 -8.73
C ALA A 70 -4.47 1.52 -7.32
N LEU A 71 -5.33 0.91 -6.51
CA LEU A 71 -5.48 1.20 -5.08
C LEU A 71 -4.99 0.01 -4.25
N THR A 72 -4.16 0.25 -3.24
CA THR A 72 -3.61 -0.77 -2.34
C THR A 72 -4.05 -0.50 -0.90
N ASN A 73 -4.34 -1.55 -0.15
CA ASN A 73 -4.65 -1.51 1.28
C ASN A 73 -3.45 -2.04 2.09
N ASP A 74 -2.69 -1.19 2.79
CA ASP A 74 -1.55 -1.65 3.59
C ASP A 74 -1.97 -2.27 4.95
N SER A 75 -3.24 -2.18 5.36
CA SER A 75 -3.63 -2.81 6.63
C SER A 75 -3.67 -4.33 6.54
N ARG A 76 -3.52 -4.97 7.72
CA ARG A 76 -3.72 -6.41 7.93
C ARG A 76 -5.21 -6.80 8.07
N ARG A 77 -6.14 -5.97 7.58
CA ARG A 77 -7.60 -6.21 7.60
C ARG A 77 -8.21 -5.82 6.25
N ALA A 78 -9.36 -6.38 5.89
CA ALA A 78 -10.10 -5.90 4.73
C ALA A 78 -10.74 -4.53 5.02
N VAL A 79 -10.84 -3.68 4.00
CA VAL A 79 -11.47 -2.35 4.08
C VAL A 79 -12.65 -2.30 3.11
N ASN A 80 -13.84 -2.02 3.64
CA ASN A 80 -15.03 -1.79 2.83
C ASN A 80 -14.88 -0.44 2.08
N LEU A 81 -14.92 -0.48 0.75
CA LEU A 81 -14.87 0.71 -0.10
C LEU A 81 -16.25 1.15 -0.60
N ASN A 82 -17.35 0.49 -0.20
CA ASN A 82 -18.69 0.87 -0.64
C ASN A 82 -18.99 2.35 -0.36
N GLY A 83 -19.34 3.11 -1.41
CA GLY A 83 -19.60 4.56 -1.35
C GLY A 83 -18.35 5.44 -1.44
N TRP A 84 -17.14 4.87 -1.48
CA TRP A 84 -15.92 5.60 -1.81
C TRP A 84 -15.93 5.99 -3.28
N SER A 85 -15.17 7.03 -3.63
CA SER A 85 -15.03 7.48 -5.01
C SER A 85 -13.59 7.74 -5.42
N LEU A 86 -13.30 7.43 -6.68
CA LEU A 86 -12.07 7.77 -7.39
C LEU A 86 -12.44 8.79 -8.48
N SER A 87 -11.76 9.94 -8.52
CA SER A 87 -11.97 10.94 -9.58
C SER A 87 -10.66 11.46 -10.18
N ASP A 88 -10.76 12.06 -11.35
CA ASP A 88 -9.68 12.79 -12.04
C ASP A 88 -9.64 14.30 -11.69
N ALA A 89 -8.96 15.09 -12.52
CA ALA A 89 -9.00 16.55 -12.47
C ALA A 89 -10.30 17.15 -13.06
N ALA A 90 -10.88 16.56 -14.10
CA ALA A 90 -12.03 17.11 -14.85
C ALA A 90 -13.41 16.83 -14.22
N GLY A 91 -13.51 15.91 -13.26
CA GLY A 91 -14.74 15.52 -12.57
C GLY A 91 -15.27 14.13 -12.95
N HIS A 92 -14.61 13.39 -13.85
CA HIS A 92 -14.94 12.01 -14.13
C HIS A 92 -14.75 11.19 -12.85
N THR A 93 -15.86 10.65 -12.33
CA THR A 93 -15.88 9.94 -11.06
C THR A 93 -16.31 8.49 -11.28
N PHE A 94 -15.67 7.58 -10.55
CA PHE A 94 -16.07 6.19 -10.35
C PHE A 94 -16.40 5.98 -8.87
N THR A 95 -17.53 5.32 -8.60
CA THR A 95 -17.98 5.03 -7.23
C THR A 95 -17.90 3.52 -6.99
N PHE A 96 -17.32 3.13 -5.87
CA PHE A 96 -17.21 1.72 -5.50
C PHE A 96 -18.54 1.23 -4.91
N HIS A 97 -19.15 0.21 -5.52
CA HIS A 97 -20.41 -0.38 -5.07
C HIS A 97 -20.17 -1.81 -4.55
N HIS A 98 -20.61 -2.11 -3.33
CA HIS A 98 -20.50 -3.40 -2.65
C HIS A 98 -19.09 -4.03 -2.58
N TYR A 99 -18.04 -3.24 -2.85
CA TYR A 99 -16.67 -3.71 -2.97
C TYR A 99 -15.88 -3.59 -1.66
N SER A 100 -15.07 -4.61 -1.33
CA SER A 100 -14.19 -4.66 -0.16
C SER A 100 -12.77 -5.06 -0.57
N LEU A 101 -11.81 -4.20 -0.28
CA LEU A 101 -10.40 -4.43 -0.60
C LEU A 101 -9.74 -5.25 0.49
N GLY A 102 -9.27 -6.45 0.15
CA GLY A 102 -8.64 -7.38 1.09
C GLY A 102 -7.40 -6.81 1.80
N ALA A 103 -7.02 -7.43 2.92
CA ALA A 103 -5.77 -7.12 3.61
C ALA A 103 -4.57 -7.30 2.67
N ARG A 104 -3.68 -6.30 2.58
CA ARG A 104 -2.53 -6.30 1.64
C ARG A 104 -2.89 -6.50 0.16
N ALA A 105 -4.16 -6.36 -0.21
CA ALA A 105 -4.62 -6.50 -1.59
C ALA A 105 -4.47 -5.19 -2.38
N THR A 106 -4.44 -5.33 -3.71
CA THR A 106 -4.48 -4.23 -4.65
C THR A 106 -5.61 -4.45 -5.65
N VAL A 107 -6.34 -3.40 -6.00
CA VAL A 107 -7.38 -3.39 -7.03
C VAL A 107 -7.04 -2.36 -8.11
N ARG A 108 -7.30 -2.69 -9.38
CA ARG A 108 -7.22 -1.76 -10.50
C ARG A 108 -8.62 -1.29 -10.91
N VAL A 109 -8.79 0.00 -11.14
CA VAL A 109 -9.98 0.57 -11.75
C VAL A 109 -9.64 0.97 -13.18
N HIS A 110 -10.06 0.16 -14.15
CA HIS A 110 -9.84 0.32 -15.58
C HIS A 110 -10.83 1.31 -16.19
N THR A 111 -10.40 2.11 -17.17
CA THR A 111 -11.29 3.11 -17.78
C THR A 111 -12.35 2.50 -18.71
N GLY A 112 -12.02 1.42 -19.43
CA GLY A 112 -12.92 0.79 -20.40
C GLY A 112 -14.01 -0.07 -19.78
N VAL A 113 -14.68 -0.84 -20.64
CA VAL A 113 -15.72 -1.81 -20.33
C VAL A 113 -15.11 -3.18 -20.02
N GLY A 114 -15.64 -3.88 -19.03
CA GLY A 114 -15.20 -5.23 -18.69
C GLY A 114 -16.18 -5.99 -17.82
N ARG A 115 -15.67 -6.98 -17.09
CA ARG A 115 -16.44 -7.72 -16.09
C ARG A 115 -15.68 -7.69 -14.78
N ASP A 116 -16.25 -7.02 -13.79
CA ASP A 116 -15.65 -6.87 -12.46
C ASP A 116 -15.20 -8.20 -11.83
N THR A 117 -14.07 -8.11 -11.13
CA THR A 117 -13.44 -9.21 -10.40
C THR A 117 -13.04 -8.74 -8.99
N ARG A 118 -12.25 -9.54 -8.26
CA ARG A 118 -11.70 -9.13 -6.97
C ARG A 118 -10.53 -8.14 -7.10
N SER A 119 -9.82 -8.14 -8.22
CA SER A 119 -8.57 -7.39 -8.44
C SER A 119 -8.66 -6.32 -9.53
N ASP A 120 -9.65 -6.39 -10.40
CA ASP A 120 -9.77 -5.54 -11.58
C ASP A 120 -11.27 -5.20 -11.75
N LEU A 121 -11.58 -3.90 -11.71
CA LEU A 121 -12.91 -3.27 -11.81
C LEU A 121 -12.96 -2.34 -13.02
N TYR A 122 -14.14 -2.05 -13.56
CA TYR A 122 -14.32 -1.30 -14.80
C TYR A 122 -15.21 -0.06 -14.62
N GLN A 123 -14.84 1.06 -15.26
CA GLN A 123 -15.67 2.28 -15.27
C GLN A 123 -16.74 2.27 -16.39
N ASP A 124 -16.71 1.28 -17.28
CA ASP A 124 -17.58 1.12 -18.44
C ASP A 124 -17.61 2.34 -19.41
N ARG A 125 -16.54 3.15 -19.40
CA ARG A 125 -16.45 4.33 -20.27
C ARG A 125 -15.98 3.96 -21.68
N ARG A 126 -16.36 4.79 -22.64
CA ARG A 126 -15.99 4.68 -24.07
C ARG A 126 -15.03 5.80 -24.52
N SER A 127 -14.45 6.50 -23.54
CA SER A 127 -13.52 7.62 -23.71
C SER A 127 -12.39 7.51 -22.68
N GLN A 128 -11.27 8.16 -22.97
CA GLN A 128 -10.18 8.35 -22.02
C GLN A 128 -10.66 9.15 -20.79
N VAL A 129 -10.07 8.87 -19.63
CA VAL A 129 -10.22 9.65 -18.39
C VAL A 129 -8.86 10.19 -17.95
N TRP A 130 -7.87 9.31 -17.87
CA TRP A 130 -6.56 9.65 -17.31
C TRP A 130 -5.65 10.22 -18.40
N ASP A 131 -5.22 11.46 -18.25
CA ASP A 131 -4.41 12.18 -19.24
C ASP A 131 -2.90 12.15 -18.90
N LYS A 132 -2.05 12.69 -19.80
CA LYS A 132 -0.59 12.77 -19.60
C LYS A 132 -0.14 13.74 -18.49
N SER A 133 -1.03 14.63 -18.06
CA SER A 133 -0.82 15.57 -16.96
C SER A 133 -2.14 15.77 -16.22
N ASP A 134 -2.37 15.00 -15.17
CA ASP A 134 -3.68 14.82 -14.53
C ASP A 134 -3.51 14.47 -13.03
N THR A 135 -4.60 14.29 -12.29
CA THR A 135 -4.65 14.11 -10.83
C THR A 135 -5.75 13.16 -10.39
N ALA A 136 -5.37 11.96 -9.96
CA ALA A 136 -6.26 11.01 -9.31
C ALA A 136 -6.49 11.38 -7.84
N LYS A 137 -7.75 11.39 -7.41
CA LYS A 137 -8.21 11.70 -6.04
C LYS A 137 -9.04 10.54 -5.52
N LEU A 138 -8.68 10.01 -4.35
CA LEU A 138 -9.44 8.98 -3.65
C LEU A 138 -10.19 9.62 -2.47
N ARG A 139 -11.51 9.47 -2.42
CA ARG A 139 -12.38 9.93 -1.32
C ARG A 139 -13.15 8.77 -0.71
N ASN A 140 -13.43 8.87 0.59
CA ASN A 140 -14.22 7.86 1.30
C ASN A 140 -15.74 8.07 1.17
N ASP A 141 -16.49 7.15 1.78
CA ASP A 141 -17.95 7.16 1.97
C ASP A 141 -18.57 8.49 2.48
N ARG A 142 -17.77 9.35 3.12
CA ARG A 142 -18.16 10.68 3.63
C ARG A 142 -17.58 11.83 2.80
N GLY A 143 -17.10 11.54 1.58
CA GLY A 143 -16.48 12.51 0.67
C GLY A 143 -15.14 13.07 1.13
N ARG A 144 -14.55 12.60 2.25
CA ARG A 144 -13.26 13.07 2.75
C ARG A 144 -12.14 12.52 1.87
N LEU A 145 -11.15 13.36 1.54
CA LEU A 145 -9.97 12.94 0.79
C LEU A 145 -9.14 11.96 1.65
N VAL A 146 -8.75 10.84 1.05
CA VAL A 146 -7.94 9.77 1.67
C VAL A 146 -6.53 9.76 1.10
N ASP A 147 -6.42 9.99 -0.21
CA ASP A 147 -5.16 10.09 -0.93
C ASP A 147 -5.35 10.86 -2.25
N GLN A 148 -4.29 11.46 -2.76
CA GLN A 148 -4.25 12.14 -4.05
C GLN A 148 -2.85 12.05 -4.64
N ILE A 149 -2.76 11.80 -5.95
CA ILE A 149 -1.51 11.96 -6.70
C ILE A 149 -1.74 12.72 -7.99
N SER A 150 -0.79 13.57 -8.34
CA SER A 150 -0.72 14.31 -9.59
C SER A 150 0.53 13.86 -10.37
N TRP A 151 0.40 13.68 -11.68
CA TRP A 151 1.52 13.36 -12.56
C TRP A 151 1.58 14.32 -13.74
N ASN A 152 2.75 14.43 -14.36
CA ASN A 152 2.97 15.18 -15.59
C ASN A 152 4.17 14.58 -16.33
N GLN A 153 3.97 14.06 -17.55
CA GLN A 153 5.03 13.41 -18.33
C GLN A 153 6.24 14.30 -18.62
N HIS A 154 6.10 15.63 -18.65
CA HIS A 154 7.21 16.56 -18.91
C HIS A 154 8.30 16.56 -17.82
N ARG A 155 8.09 15.91 -16.67
CA ARG A 155 9.10 15.75 -15.62
C ARG A 155 9.77 14.35 -15.56
N ALA A 156 9.37 13.41 -16.41
CA ALA A 156 9.90 12.04 -16.39
C ALA A 156 11.28 11.89 -17.08
N THR A 157 11.68 12.83 -17.94
CA THR A 157 12.93 12.77 -18.73
C THR A 157 14.10 13.53 -18.10
N GLY A 158 14.22 13.50 -16.77
CA GLY A 158 15.42 13.97 -16.06
C GLY A 158 16.46 12.86 -15.95
N HIS A 159 17.28 12.63 -17.00
CA HIS A 159 18.36 11.64 -16.97
C HIS A 159 19.57 12.15 -16.16
N PRO A 160 19.97 11.54 -15.03
CA PRO A 160 21.29 11.73 -14.44
C PRO A 160 22.30 10.81 -15.18
N ARG A 161 22.75 11.22 -16.37
CA ARG A 161 23.79 10.49 -17.10
C ARG A 161 25.19 10.87 -16.58
N GLN A 162 25.76 9.96 -15.78
CA GLN A 162 27.18 9.73 -15.48
C GLN A 162 28.07 10.93 -15.09
N GLY A 163 28.78 10.78 -13.97
CA GLY A 163 29.85 11.70 -13.57
C GLY A 163 31.19 11.39 -14.24
N GLY A 164 32.07 12.40 -14.26
CA GLY A 164 33.44 12.34 -14.77
C GLY A 164 33.90 13.76 -15.13
N GLY A 165 35.05 14.26 -14.66
CA GLY A 165 36.00 13.70 -13.70
C GLY A 165 36.88 14.80 -13.09
N ARG A 166 37.81 14.42 -12.22
CA ARG A 166 38.75 15.37 -11.58
C ARG A 166 39.71 15.98 -12.62
N ARG A 167 39.92 17.29 -12.57
CA ARG A 167 41.24 17.92 -12.44
C ARG A 167 41.13 19.13 -11.52
#